data_AF-A0AAV2DSX4-F1
#
_entry.id   AF-A0AAV2DSX4-F1
#
_cell.length_a   1.000
_cell.length_b   1.000
_cell.length_c   1.000
_cell.angle_alpha   90.00
_cell.angle_beta   90.00
_cell.angle_gamma   90.00
#
_symmetry.space_group_name_H-M   'P 1'
#
loop_
_entity.id
_entity.type
_entity.pdbx_description
1 polymer ?
#
loop_
_entity_poly.entity_id
_entity_poly.type
_entity_poly.pdbx_seq_one_letter_code
_entity_poly.pdbx_strand_id
1 'polypeptide(L)'
;MASKMKMKYEKYWGDVDKMNKLLYISTVMDPRYKMGFVDFALKRVYPEGGKGARMPEDVRKATFALFAHYEQHWKLKQSKNASTSLAPIVEEGDGDKLDVLAEYKKHREQMVGVVNKSELEKYLHEEDELMVLKFDVLGWWKVNILRFPALSMMAKNVLAVPISIVASEYAFSAGGRILDDFRSSLTPKIGDFSRNNTV
;
A
#
# COMPACT_ATOMS: atom_id res chain seq x y z
N MET A 1 33.48 4.17 13.94
CA MET A 1 32.21 3.49 13.57
C MET A 1 31.14 4.48 13.12
N ALA A 2 30.91 5.57 13.87
CA ALA A 2 29.95 6.63 13.55
C ALA A 2 30.12 7.24 12.13
N SER A 3 31.35 7.51 11.68
CA SER A 3 31.60 8.12 10.37
C SER A 3 31.16 7.23 9.20
N LYS A 4 31.32 5.90 9.32
CA LYS A 4 30.86 4.93 8.30
C LYS A 4 29.33 4.87 8.24
N MET A 5 28.65 4.98 9.39
CA MET A 5 27.18 5.03 9.46
C MET A 5 26.64 6.34 8.90
N LYS A 6 27.29 7.47 9.21
CA LYS A 6 26.95 8.78 8.64
C LYS A 6 27.06 8.77 7.11
N MET A 7 28.13 8.22 6.53
CA MET A 7 28.25 8.14 5.07
C MET A 7 27.13 7.33 4.40
N LYS A 8 26.70 6.22 5.02
CA LYS A 8 25.55 5.46 4.51
C LYS A 8 24.26 6.26 4.65
N TYR A 9 24.06 6.96 5.76
CA TYR A 9 22.91 7.84 5.95
C TYR A 9 22.88 8.91 4.85
N GLU A 10 23.96 9.67 4.67
CA GLU A 10 24.00 10.75 3.68
C GLU A 10 23.74 10.24 2.25
N LYS A 11 24.25 9.04 1.92
CA LYS A 11 24.06 8.40 0.61
C LYS A 11 22.59 8.10 0.28
N TYR A 12 21.81 7.64 1.26
CA TYR A 12 20.43 7.17 1.03
C TYR A 12 19.35 8.13 1.55
N TRP A 13 19.69 8.98 2.52
CA TRP A 13 18.76 9.75 3.35
C TRP A 13 19.12 11.24 3.52
N GLY A 14 20.38 11.63 3.29
CA GLY A 14 20.83 12.99 3.55
C GLY A 14 20.48 14.00 2.45
N ASP A 15 20.28 13.51 1.23
CA ASP A 15 19.89 14.34 0.09
C ASP A 15 18.36 14.40 -0.03
N VAL A 16 17.81 15.56 0.31
CA VAL A 16 16.37 15.86 0.25
C VAL A 16 15.79 15.55 -1.13
N ASP A 17 16.55 15.82 -2.20
CA ASP A 17 16.07 15.62 -3.57
C ASP A 17 15.97 14.12 -3.92
N LYS A 18 16.71 13.27 -3.22
CA LYS A 18 16.75 11.80 -3.42
C LYS A 18 15.86 11.04 -2.43
N MET A 19 15.26 11.73 -1.45
CA MET A 19 14.40 11.09 -0.46
C MET A 19 13.18 10.44 -1.12
N ASN A 20 12.95 9.17 -0.79
CA ASN A 20 11.81 8.44 -1.29
C ASN A 20 10.52 8.96 -0.63
N LYS A 21 9.69 9.63 -1.43
CA LYS A 21 8.43 10.23 -0.96
C LYS A 21 7.44 9.18 -0.44
N LEU A 22 7.55 7.91 -0.84
CA LEU A 22 6.70 6.82 -0.35
C LEU A 22 6.74 6.68 1.17
N LEU A 23 7.82 7.08 1.82
CA LEU A 23 7.95 7.01 3.28
C LEU A 23 7.08 8.04 4.00
N TYR A 24 6.92 9.21 3.40
CA TYR A 24 5.98 10.19 3.91
C TYR A 24 4.55 9.78 3.57
N ILE A 25 4.33 9.24 2.37
CA ILE A 25 3.02 8.71 1.96
C ILE A 25 2.58 7.58 2.90
N SER A 26 3.48 6.69 3.36
CA SER A 26 3.12 5.66 4.35
C SER A 26 2.63 6.27 5.67
N THR A 27 3.19 7.39 6.10
CA THR A 27 2.71 8.12 7.29
C THR A 27 1.36 8.77 7.03
N VAL A 28 1.11 9.29 5.82
CA VAL A 28 -0.21 9.80 5.43
C VAL A 28 -1.26 8.68 5.47
N MET A 29 -0.88 7.47 5.07
CA MET A 29 -1.74 6.28 5.13
C MET A 29 -1.91 5.72 6.56
N ASP A 30 -1.25 6.28 7.57
CA ASP A 30 -1.55 5.98 8.97
C ASP A 30 -2.67 6.91 9.46
N PRO A 31 -3.85 6.38 9.85
CA PRO A 31 -4.99 7.17 10.32
C PRO A 31 -4.72 8.07 11.52
N ARG A 32 -3.60 7.86 12.24
CA ARG A 32 -3.20 8.64 13.42
C ARG A 32 -2.38 9.88 13.09
N TYR A 33 -1.81 9.96 11.88
CA TYR A 33 -0.83 10.97 11.53
C TYR A 33 -1.26 11.78 10.29
N LYS A 34 -1.79 11.14 9.25
CA LYS A 34 -2.33 11.79 8.04
C LYS A 34 -1.41 12.91 7.48
N MET A 35 -1.96 13.81 6.68
CA MET A 35 -1.20 14.90 6.07
C MET A 35 -0.80 15.97 7.10
N GLY A 36 -1.64 16.23 8.11
CA GLY A 36 -1.38 17.25 9.13
C GLY A 36 -0.08 17.01 9.89
N PHE A 37 0.17 15.76 10.32
CA PHE A 37 1.41 15.40 10.98
C PHE A 37 2.62 15.50 10.05
N VAL A 38 2.48 15.08 8.79
CA VAL A 38 3.58 15.14 7.82
C VAL A 38 4.01 16.59 7.57
N ASP A 39 3.04 17.48 7.37
CA ASP A 39 3.29 18.91 7.21
C ASP A 39 3.98 19.49 8.45
N PHE A 40 3.51 19.15 9.65
CA PHE A 40 4.13 19.54 10.92
C PHE A 40 5.57 19.03 11.06
N ALA A 41 5.80 17.74 10.81
CA ALA A 41 7.09 17.09 10.97
C ALA A 41 8.12 17.65 9.99
N LEU A 42 7.74 17.82 8.72
CA LEU A 42 8.64 18.33 7.68
C LEU A 42 9.04 19.78 7.92
N LYS A 43 8.10 20.64 8.36
CA LYS A 43 8.41 22.04 8.73
C LYS A 43 9.35 22.14 9.93
N ARG A 44 9.33 21.15 10.83
CA ARG A 44 10.24 21.10 11.98
C ARG A 44 11.65 20.61 11.59
N VAL A 45 11.74 19.70 10.63
CA VAL A 45 13.02 19.12 10.17
C VAL A 45 13.73 20.04 9.17
N TYR A 46 12.98 20.70 8.29
CA TYR A 46 13.53 21.54 7.23
C TYR A 46 13.22 23.02 7.50
N PRO A 47 14.23 23.88 7.67
CA PRO A 47 14.02 25.31 7.87
C PRO A 47 13.43 25.98 6.63
N GLU A 48 12.68 27.07 6.85
CA GLU A 48 12.09 27.85 5.75
C GLU A 48 13.17 28.42 4.81
N GLY A 49 12.90 28.37 3.50
CA GLY A 49 13.86 28.78 2.47
C GLY A 49 14.93 27.75 2.11
N GLY A 50 15.03 26.62 2.82
CA GLY A 50 15.91 25.52 2.48
C GLY A 50 15.37 24.64 1.34
N LYS A 51 16.22 23.74 0.80
CA LYS A 51 15.81 22.76 -0.23
C LYS A 51 14.61 21.91 0.17
N GLY A 52 14.48 21.60 1.47
CA GLY A 52 13.36 20.82 2.03
C GLY A 52 12.05 21.59 2.22
N ALA A 53 12.02 22.91 2.00
CA ALA A 53 10.82 23.72 2.21
C ALA A 53 9.65 23.32 1.28
N ARG A 54 9.95 22.74 0.11
CA ARG A 54 8.94 22.24 -0.85
C ARG A 54 8.45 20.82 -0.56
N MET A 55 9.13 20.09 0.33
CA MET A 55 8.83 18.68 0.61
C MET A 55 7.37 18.43 1.02
N PRO A 56 6.72 19.24 1.88
CA PRO A 56 5.32 19.04 2.23
C PRO A 56 4.38 19.06 1.01
N GLU A 57 4.57 20.06 0.13
CA GLU A 57 3.79 20.20 -1.09
C GLU A 57 4.07 19.07 -2.09
N ASP A 58 5.32 18.64 -2.20
CA ASP A 58 5.70 17.55 -3.09
C ASP A 58 5.13 16.20 -2.61
N VAL A 59 5.12 15.95 -1.30
CA VAL A 59 4.47 14.77 -0.71
C VAL A 59 2.97 14.80 -0.94
N ARG A 60 2.33 15.96 -0.75
CA ARG A 60 0.90 16.13 -1.02
C ARG A 60 0.60 15.82 -2.48
N LYS A 61 1.29 16.45 -3.42
CA LYS A 61 1.12 16.20 -4.86
C LYS A 61 1.34 14.73 -5.21
N ALA A 62 2.40 14.10 -4.68
CA ALA A 62 2.68 12.69 -4.91
C ALA A 62 1.58 11.77 -4.36
N THR A 63 1.04 12.09 -3.18
CA THR A 63 -0.07 11.33 -2.56
C THR A 63 -1.32 11.38 -3.43
N PHE A 64 -1.71 12.57 -3.89
CA PHE A 64 -2.89 12.76 -4.73
C PHE A 64 -2.71 12.12 -6.11
N ALA A 65 -1.54 12.28 -6.73
CA ALA A 65 -1.23 11.65 -8.02
C ALA A 65 -1.26 10.11 -7.92
N LEU A 66 -0.68 9.55 -6.85
CA LEU A 66 -0.71 8.11 -6.60
C LEU A 66 -2.15 7.64 -6.41
N PHE A 67 -2.94 8.34 -5.59
CA PHE A 67 -4.33 7.99 -5.36
C PHE A 67 -5.16 8.05 -6.66
N ALA A 68 -4.97 9.06 -7.51
CA ALA A 68 -5.66 9.17 -8.79
C ALA A 68 -5.43 7.92 -9.68
N HIS A 69 -4.21 7.39 -9.70
CA HIS A 69 -3.91 6.14 -10.40
C HIS A 69 -4.66 4.93 -9.81
N TYR A 70 -4.71 4.82 -8.48
CA TYR A 70 -5.47 3.75 -7.81
C TYR A 70 -6.98 3.89 -8.03
N GLU A 71 -7.51 5.11 -8.03
CA GLU A 71 -8.93 5.38 -8.27
C GLU A 71 -9.34 4.97 -9.69
N GLN A 72 -8.53 5.30 -10.70
CA GLN A 72 -8.76 4.87 -12.09
C GLN A 72 -8.73 3.34 -12.20
N HIS A 73 -7.71 2.70 -11.63
CA HIS A 73 -7.59 1.24 -11.64
C HIS A 73 -8.77 0.56 -10.93
N TRP A 74 -9.25 1.15 -9.83
CA TRP A 74 -10.41 0.66 -9.10
C TRP A 74 -11.71 0.75 -9.92
N LYS A 75 -11.94 1.89 -10.59
CA LYS A 75 -13.09 2.09 -11.48
C LYS A 75 -13.11 1.07 -12.63
N LEU A 76 -11.96 0.80 -13.24
CA LEU A 76 -11.80 -0.22 -14.29
C LEU A 76 -12.13 -1.63 -13.78
N LYS A 77 -11.70 -1.96 -12.56
CA LYS A 77 -11.98 -3.27 -11.94
C LYS A 77 -13.47 -3.46 -11.66
N GLN A 78 -14.16 -2.41 -11.21
CA GLN A 78 -15.62 -2.47 -11.00
C GLN A 78 -16.37 -2.67 -12.32
N SER A 79 -15.99 -1.97 -13.38
CA SER A 79 -16.63 -2.09 -14.69
C SER A 79 -16.54 -3.52 -15.26
N LYS A 80 -15.38 -4.18 -15.11
CA LYS A 80 -15.19 -5.58 -15.54
C LYS A 80 -16.02 -6.59 -14.73
N ASN A 81 -16.18 -6.35 -13.44
CA ASN A 81 -16.98 -7.23 -12.58
C ASN A 81 -18.49 -7.10 -12.84
N ALA A 82 -18.96 -5.96 -13.40
CA ALA A 82 -20.35 -5.80 -13.80
C ALA A 82 -20.70 -6.57 -15.09
N SER A 83 -19.70 -6.92 -15.91
CA SER A 83 -19.89 -7.67 -17.16
C SER A 83 -19.99 -9.19 -16.96
N THR A 84 -19.92 -9.70 -15.72
CA THR A 84 -20.10 -11.11 -15.37
C THR A 84 -21.23 -11.25 -14.36
N SER A 85 -22.44 -10.79 -14.73
CA SER A 85 -23.66 -11.26 -14.09
C SER A 85 -24.33 -12.23 -15.04
N LEU A 86 -24.46 -13.47 -14.56
CA LEU A 86 -25.18 -14.57 -15.19
C LEU A 86 -26.60 -14.13 -15.59
N ALA A 87 -27.08 -14.70 -16.70
CA ALA A 87 -28.44 -14.50 -17.22
C ALA A 87 -29.50 -14.63 -16.11
N PRO A 88 -30.60 -13.86 -16.16
CA PRO A 88 -31.61 -13.94 -15.14
C PRO A 88 -32.32 -15.29 -15.24
N ILE A 89 -32.23 -16.08 -14.18
CA ILE A 89 -33.23 -17.11 -13.88
C ILE A 89 -34.47 -16.32 -13.46
N VAL A 90 -35.50 -16.38 -14.30
CA VAL A 90 -36.80 -15.76 -14.03
C VAL A 90 -37.46 -16.59 -12.93
N GLU A 91 -37.33 -16.16 -11.68
CA GLU A 91 -38.32 -16.47 -10.66
C GLU A 91 -39.29 -15.30 -10.58
N GLU A 92 -40.57 -15.58 -10.85
CA GLU A 92 -41.66 -14.62 -10.73
C GLU A 92 -41.78 -14.14 -9.27
N GLY A 93 -41.42 -12.88 -9.03
CA GLY A 93 -41.56 -12.24 -7.74
C GLY A 93 -41.48 -10.71 -7.83
N ASP A 94 -42.65 -10.07 -7.69
CA ASP A 94 -42.92 -8.66 -7.34
C ASP A 94 -41.97 -7.60 -7.96
N GLY A 95 -42.22 -7.27 -9.23
CA GLY A 95 -41.42 -6.37 -10.07
C GLY A 95 -41.46 -4.88 -9.71
N ASP A 96 -42.14 -4.47 -8.63
CA ASP A 96 -42.36 -3.06 -8.30
C ASP A 96 -41.24 -2.46 -7.40
N LYS A 97 -40.58 -3.29 -6.57
CA LYS A 97 -39.53 -2.81 -5.64
C LYS A 97 -38.14 -2.64 -6.26
N LEU A 98 -37.86 -3.40 -7.34
CA LEU A 98 -36.56 -3.37 -8.02
C LEU A 98 -36.36 -2.07 -8.83
N ASP A 99 -37.44 -1.53 -9.37
CA ASP A 99 -37.43 -0.29 -10.15
C ASP A 99 -37.20 0.95 -9.26
N VAL A 100 -37.90 1.02 -8.12
CA VAL A 100 -37.75 2.10 -7.14
C VAL A 100 -36.32 2.19 -6.57
N LEU A 101 -35.67 1.04 -6.35
CA LEU A 101 -34.29 1.02 -5.84
C LEU A 101 -33.28 1.54 -6.89
N ALA A 102 -33.51 1.24 -8.18
CA ALA A 102 -32.69 1.71 -9.28
C ALA A 102 -32.91 3.21 -9.54
N GLU A 103 -34.16 3.66 -9.48
CA GLU A 103 -34.53 5.07 -9.61
C GLU A 103 -33.98 5.90 -8.43
N TYR A 104 -34.05 5.39 -7.20
CA TYR A 104 -33.46 6.03 -6.03
C TYR A 104 -31.92 6.10 -6.10
N LYS A 105 -31.24 5.07 -6.63
CA LYS A 105 -29.79 5.13 -6.88
C LYS A 105 -29.43 6.25 -7.87
N LYS A 106 -30.17 6.35 -8.98
CA LYS A 106 -29.98 7.40 -9.99
C LYS A 106 -30.29 8.79 -9.43
N HIS A 107 -31.33 8.93 -8.63
CA HIS A 107 -31.69 10.18 -7.94
C HIS A 107 -30.63 10.59 -6.92
N ARG A 108 -30.07 9.63 -6.18
CA ARG A 108 -28.95 9.86 -5.24
C ARG A 108 -27.68 10.27 -5.97
N GLU A 109 -27.36 9.63 -7.10
CA GLU A 109 -26.23 10.01 -7.96
C GLU A 109 -26.36 11.44 -8.52
N GLN A 110 -27.59 11.89 -8.80
CA GLN A 110 -27.89 13.26 -9.24
C GLN A 110 -27.80 14.29 -8.09
N MET A 111 -28.19 13.93 -6.85
CA MET A 111 -28.04 14.79 -5.67
C MET A 111 -26.59 14.91 -5.16
N VAL A 112 -25.74 13.92 -5.42
CA VAL A 112 -24.33 13.86 -4.98
C VAL A 112 -23.42 14.84 -5.75
N GLY A 113 -23.95 15.56 -6.75
CA GLY A 113 -23.23 16.54 -7.56
C GLY A 113 -22.71 17.80 -6.84
N VAL A 114 -22.99 18.01 -5.55
CA VAL A 114 -22.69 19.31 -4.90
C VAL A 114 -21.28 19.39 -4.29
N VAL A 115 -20.68 18.30 -3.77
CA VAL A 115 -19.22 18.25 -3.49
C VAL A 115 -18.74 16.78 -3.47
N ASN A 116 -18.39 16.22 -4.63
CA ASN A 116 -17.76 14.91 -4.70
C ASN A 116 -16.28 15.00 -4.27
N LYS A 117 -16.05 15.11 -2.95
CA LYS A 117 -14.70 14.92 -2.39
C LYS A 117 -14.23 13.50 -2.71
N SER A 118 -13.00 13.38 -3.22
CA SER A 118 -12.35 12.09 -3.45
C SER A 118 -12.25 11.28 -2.14
N GLU A 119 -12.11 9.95 -2.22
CA GLU A 119 -11.93 9.12 -1.01
C GLU A 119 -10.76 9.61 -0.15
N LEU A 120 -9.65 10.00 -0.81
CA LEU A 120 -8.50 10.58 -0.16
C LEU A 120 -8.86 11.88 0.60
N GLU A 121 -9.58 12.80 -0.03
CA GLU A 121 -9.99 14.03 0.63
C GLU A 121 -10.92 13.77 1.81
N LYS A 122 -11.88 12.83 1.69
CA LYS A 122 -12.75 12.45 2.81
C LYS A 122 -11.91 11.94 3.99
N TYR A 123 -11.01 10.99 3.73
CA TYR A 123 -10.09 10.45 4.74
C TYR A 123 -9.23 11.54 5.42
N LEU A 124 -8.69 12.48 4.64
CA LEU A 124 -7.85 13.57 5.16
C LEU A 124 -8.62 14.61 5.99
N HIS A 125 -9.94 14.74 5.80
CA HIS A 125 -10.79 15.64 6.59
C HIS A 125 -11.37 14.99 7.83
N GLU A 126 -11.34 13.66 7.92
CA GLU A 126 -11.78 12.95 9.12
C GLU A 126 -10.81 13.19 10.27
N GLU A 127 -11.32 13.06 11.49
CA GLU A 127 -10.49 13.13 12.70
C GLU A 127 -9.39 12.06 12.68
N ASP A 128 -8.26 12.40 13.29
CA ASP A 128 -7.16 11.46 13.45
C ASP A 128 -7.52 10.41 14.50
N GLU A 129 -7.09 9.17 14.26
CA GLU A 129 -7.26 8.10 15.24
C GLU A 129 -6.40 8.34 16.48
N LEU A 130 -6.88 7.85 17.63
CA LEU A 130 -6.19 8.04 18.90
C LEU A 130 -4.79 7.38 18.87
N MET A 131 -3.80 8.09 19.41
CA MET A 131 -2.43 7.59 19.54
C MET A 131 -2.31 6.52 20.64
N VAL A 132 -2.73 5.30 20.31
CA VAL A 132 -2.56 4.11 21.17
C VAL A 132 -1.32 3.31 20.79
N LEU A 133 -0.63 2.73 21.79
CA LEU A 133 0.63 1.98 21.61
C LEU A 133 0.48 0.73 20.74
N LYS A 134 -0.67 0.06 20.81
CA LYS A 134 -1.01 -1.10 19.98
C LYS A 134 -2.12 -0.70 19.02
N PHE A 135 -1.74 -0.31 17.81
CA PHE A 135 -2.66 0.03 16.74
C PHE A 135 -2.35 -0.80 15.51
N ASP A 136 -3.34 -1.56 15.03
CA ASP A 136 -3.22 -2.33 13.79
C ASP A 136 -3.68 -1.46 12.61
N VAL A 137 -2.73 -0.77 11.97
CA VAL A 137 -2.99 0.10 10.83
C VAL A 137 -3.61 -0.68 9.67
N LEU A 138 -3.14 -1.90 9.40
CA LEU A 138 -3.68 -2.73 8.31
C LEU A 138 -5.08 -3.25 8.65
N GLY A 139 -5.31 -3.60 9.92
CA GLY A 139 -6.62 -3.93 10.45
C GLY A 139 -7.62 -2.78 10.29
N TRP A 140 -7.20 -1.55 10.57
CA TRP A 140 -8.04 -0.36 10.38
C TRP A 140 -8.47 -0.20 8.92
N TRP A 141 -7.52 -0.31 7.97
CA TRP A 141 -7.84 -0.24 6.54
C TRP A 141 -8.73 -1.39 6.07
N LYS A 142 -8.58 -2.58 6.67
CA LYS A 142 -9.45 -3.73 6.38
C LYS A 142 -10.90 -3.47 6.77
N VAL A 143 -11.14 -2.83 7.92
CA VAL A 143 -12.49 -2.47 8.38
C VAL A 143 -13.07 -1.33 7.53
N ASN A 144 -12.24 -0.38 7.11
CA ASN A 144 -12.68 0.80 6.36
C ASN A 144 -12.72 0.62 4.83
N ILE A 145 -12.50 -0.60 4.32
CA ILE A 145 -12.48 -0.87 2.87
C ILE A 145 -13.79 -0.52 2.15
N LEU A 146 -14.93 -0.62 2.82
CA LEU A 146 -16.23 -0.27 2.23
C LEU A 146 -16.42 1.25 2.09
N ARG A 147 -15.76 2.04 2.96
CA ARG A 147 -15.79 3.51 2.92
C ARG A 147 -14.78 4.06 1.92
N PHE A 148 -13.61 3.42 1.85
CA PHE A 148 -12.48 3.87 1.03
C PHE A 148 -11.86 2.73 0.23
N PRO A 149 -12.56 2.13 -0.73
CA PRO A 149 -12.08 0.93 -1.40
C PRO A 149 -10.81 1.14 -2.24
N ALA A 150 -10.72 2.24 -3.00
CA ALA A 150 -9.52 2.55 -3.79
C ALA A 150 -8.35 2.93 -2.86
N LEU A 151 -8.63 3.75 -1.84
CA LEU A 151 -7.62 4.22 -0.91
C LEU A 151 -7.07 3.08 -0.03
N SER A 152 -7.92 2.16 0.42
CA SER A 152 -7.49 0.99 1.22
C SER A 152 -6.54 0.09 0.42
N MET A 153 -6.74 -0.01 -0.90
CA MET A 153 -5.83 -0.74 -1.77
C MET A 153 -4.47 -0.05 -1.89
N MET A 154 -4.47 1.27 -2.03
CA MET A 154 -3.25 2.08 -2.01
C MET A 154 -2.53 1.93 -0.67
N ALA A 155 -3.24 2.10 0.46
CA ALA A 155 -2.68 1.99 1.80
C ALA A 155 -2.04 0.63 2.05
N LYS A 156 -2.74 -0.47 1.73
CA LYS A 156 -2.20 -1.83 1.83
C LYS A 156 -0.88 -1.98 1.06
N ASN A 157 -0.82 -1.49 -0.17
CA ASN A 157 0.36 -1.63 -1.01
C ASN A 157 1.52 -0.75 -0.54
N VAL A 158 1.24 0.49 -0.13
CA VAL A 158 2.25 1.43 0.38
C VAL A 158 2.83 0.94 1.71
N LEU A 159 2.00 0.49 2.65
CA LEU A 159 2.42 0.02 3.97
C LEU A 159 3.16 -1.32 3.92
N ALA A 160 3.01 -2.09 2.83
CA ALA A 160 3.74 -3.33 2.62
C ALA A 160 5.16 -3.13 2.06
N VAL A 161 5.53 -1.92 1.63
CA VAL A 161 6.87 -1.65 1.09
C VAL A 161 7.91 -1.70 2.21
N PRO A 162 8.94 -2.57 2.13
CA PRO A 162 10.00 -2.57 3.13
C PRO A 162 10.81 -1.27 3.07
N ILE A 163 11.00 -0.62 4.21
CA ILE A 163 11.68 0.69 4.34
C ILE A 163 13.19 0.59 4.11
N SER A 164 13.78 -0.60 4.26
CA SER A 164 15.23 -0.79 4.10
C SER A 164 15.60 -2.12 3.46
N ILE A 165 16.51 -2.05 2.48
CA ILE A 165 17.22 -3.22 1.92
C ILE A 165 18.23 -3.82 2.91
N VAL A 166 18.53 -3.16 4.03
CA VAL A 166 19.52 -3.67 5.00
C VAL A 166 19.07 -5.00 5.61
N ALA A 167 17.76 -5.25 5.69
CA ALA A 167 17.24 -6.55 6.11
C ALA A 167 17.53 -7.67 5.09
N SER A 168 17.44 -7.39 3.78
CA SER A 168 17.81 -8.36 2.76
C SER A 168 19.32 -8.52 2.68
N GLU A 169 20.12 -7.46 2.77
CA GLU A 169 21.58 -7.56 2.85
C GLU A 169 22.05 -8.33 4.09
N TYR A 170 21.41 -8.15 5.25
CA TYR A 170 21.70 -8.95 6.45
C TYR A 170 21.27 -10.41 6.28
N ALA A 171 20.09 -10.68 5.71
CA ALA A 171 19.63 -12.04 5.43
C ALA A 171 20.55 -12.76 4.41
N PHE A 172 21.00 -12.08 3.36
CA PHE A 172 21.95 -12.61 2.39
C PHE A 172 23.38 -12.70 2.95
N SER A 173 23.81 -11.76 3.78
CA SER A 173 25.12 -11.81 4.45
C SER A 173 25.15 -12.89 5.54
N ALA A 174 24.04 -13.16 6.21
CA ALA A 174 23.87 -14.31 7.09
C ALA A 174 23.88 -15.62 6.28
N GLY A 175 23.21 -15.67 5.12
CA GLY A 175 23.26 -16.79 4.19
C GLY A 175 24.68 -17.11 3.70
N GLY A 176 25.49 -16.09 3.40
CA GLY A 176 26.90 -16.24 3.03
C GLY A 176 27.83 -16.72 4.16
N ARG A 177 27.37 -16.73 5.42
CA ARG A 177 28.09 -17.34 6.56
C ARG A 177 27.63 -18.76 6.89
N ILE A 178 26.50 -19.19 6.31
CA ILE A 178 25.93 -20.53 6.51
C ILE A 178 26.32 -21.46 5.34
N LEU A 179 26.64 -20.89 4.17
CA LEU A 179 27.25 -21.59 3.06
C LEU A 179 28.78 -21.52 3.21
N ASP A 180 29.34 -22.44 3.99
CA ASP A 180 30.77 -22.76 3.95
C ASP A 180 31.10 -23.45 2.61
N ASP A 181 32.32 -23.25 2.09
CA ASP A 181 32.81 -23.73 0.77
C ASP A 181 32.79 -25.27 0.62
N PHE A 182 32.40 -26.00 1.67
CA PHE A 182 32.47 -27.46 1.76
C PHE A 182 31.14 -28.21 1.58
N ARG A 183 30.05 -27.59 1.13
CA ARG A 183 28.79 -28.32 0.88
C ARG A 183 28.09 -27.99 -0.44
N SER A 184 28.70 -28.41 -1.55
CA SER A 184 27.99 -28.68 -2.80
C SER A 184 28.52 -29.96 -3.44
N SER A 185 28.23 -31.10 -2.81
CA SER A 185 28.18 -32.38 -3.53
C SER A 185 27.17 -33.31 -2.85
N LEU A 186 26.02 -33.51 -3.49
CA LEU A 186 25.20 -34.69 -3.25
C LEU A 186 25.87 -35.84 -3.99
N THR A 187 26.52 -36.75 -3.27
CA THR A 187 27.03 -37.99 -3.86
C THR A 187 25.89 -38.78 -4.52
N PRO A 188 26.01 -39.19 -5.79
CA PRO A 188 25.00 -40.00 -6.44
C PRO A 188 25.15 -41.45 -5.96
N LYS A 189 24.34 -41.86 -4.98
CA LYS A 189 24.04 -43.29 -4.80
C LYS A 189 22.90 -43.63 -5.76
N ILE A 190 23.25 -43.91 -7.01
CA ILE A 190 22.37 -44.64 -7.92
C ILE A 190 22.56 -46.12 -7.57
N GLY A 191 21.46 -46.76 -7.18
CA GLY A 191 21.46 -48.12 -6.65
C GLY A 191 21.73 -49.16 -7.72
N ASP A 192 22.76 -49.98 -7.52
CA ASP A 192 22.87 -51.29 -8.13
C ASP A 192 21.72 -52.18 -7.61
N PHE A 193 20.62 -52.18 -8.36
CA PHE A 193 19.62 -53.24 -8.26
C PHE A 193 20.14 -54.46 -9.02
N SER A 194 20.73 -55.38 -8.27
CA SER A 194 20.94 -56.77 -8.66
C SER A 194 19.63 -57.37 -9.22
N ARG A 195 19.67 -57.87 -10.45
CA ARG A 195 18.72 -58.87 -10.96
C ARG A 195 19.45 -60.19 -11.18
N ASN A 196 19.30 -61.04 -10.16
CA ASN A 196 19.35 -62.50 -10.07
C ASN A 196 19.59 -63.35 -11.34
N ASN A 197 20.66 -64.16 -11.27
CA ASN A 197 20.75 -65.63 -11.25
C ASN A 197 20.01 -66.53 -12.30
N THR A 198 20.78 -67.52 -12.82
CA THR A 198 20.42 -68.84 -13.41
C THR A 198 19.57 -68.85 -14.70
N VAL A 199 19.86 -69.61 -15.77
CA VAL A 199 20.63 -70.86 -16.02
C VAL A 199 21.47 -70.68 -17.28
#